data_AF-A0A7V3RL85-F1
#
_entry.id   AF-A0A7V3RL85-F1
#
_cell.length_a   1.000
_cell.length_b   1.000
_cell.length_c   1.000
_cell.angle_alpha   90.00
_cell.angle_beta   90.00
_cell.angle_gamma   90.00
#
_symmetry.space_group_name_H-M   'P 1'
#
loop_
_entity.id
_entity.type
_entity.pdbx_description
1 polymer ?
#
loop_
_entity_poly.entity_id
_entity_poly.type
_entity_poly.pdbx_seq_one_letter_code
_entity_poly.pdbx_strand_id
1 'polypeptide(L)'
;MKINIFCNFKSPLFLICFLMSINYAYPIFSYNIEEARIFSENEMLPYELDRVNGLVKIQKEQNELFFNIKIKKKPEIYFCASVKSFEEKTDLDWHYGGFCKNGKIYLQPLKVLERKNNLEQIIFHEYTHFFIEQVMPGLPHFINEGLTAFLAGNICIDNPPMLYENLINPDNFLNPMDFEYFLSSSMGFVKQLISKMGKEGFLEFLKKASTNEIKDLYQHYYNESCDKVRVWINPRGEKRFNVIFKEKCEVVSQGGKITNVFNENIFLEAINNSLYLNNITDSEFTLYFQNGFTTDNGIDKSKSYRGNLKVYLTNQTLYLINIIPVEEYLYSVVASEMPSTNIEALKVQAVLSRSLVLFKKKLRKSELYDVLSLTSDQSYQGRNWETTFSIEAVQKTDREVLFYNNNLIYPYYSSTCGGHTALSFDVWNKKLPYIKSVECIISNEFLCEKSPHFKDWERVITGEELSEIMGFRIYNFQIENTNQYGRVKYIKINDRIFLFDELKSILSKKKGWAFLKSNLIKVEKSSDGLAYIIKGKGLGHGIGLCQYGAIRLAENKNYKKIISFYFNNVEIKKIGYKYNLYPDY
;
A
#
# COMPACT_ATOMS: atom_id res chain seq x y z
N MET A 1 29.03 32.37 40.80
CA MET A 1 28.30 33.04 41.90
C MET A 1 28.61 32.27 43.18
N LYS A 2 29.43 32.81 44.09
CA LYS A 2 29.68 32.17 45.40
C LYS A 2 28.42 32.37 46.26
N ILE A 3 27.71 31.30 46.57
CA ILE A 3 26.63 31.33 47.56
C ILE A 3 27.16 30.65 48.81
N ASN A 4 27.43 31.45 49.84
CA ASN A 4 27.63 30.96 51.21
C ASN A 4 26.25 30.76 51.83
N ILE A 5 25.87 29.51 52.10
CA ILE A 5 24.70 29.18 52.93
C ILE A 5 25.23 28.59 54.23
N PHE A 6 25.15 29.38 55.30
CA PHE A 6 25.24 28.87 56.67
C PHE A 6 23.85 28.35 57.06
N CYS A 7 23.67 27.02 57.12
CA CYS A 7 22.53 26.42 57.80
C CYS A 7 22.99 25.30 58.74
N ASN A 8 22.76 25.51 60.04
CA ASN A 8 22.89 24.52 61.10
C ASN A 8 21.74 23.50 60.99
N PHE A 9 22.01 22.27 60.57
CA PHE A 9 21.03 21.19 60.62
C PHE A 9 21.45 20.09 61.58
N LYS A 10 20.71 19.97 62.69
CA LYS A 10 20.78 18.86 63.65
C LYS A 10 19.89 17.70 63.18
N SER A 11 20.31 16.96 62.15
CA SER A 11 19.78 15.63 61.82
C SER A 11 20.61 15.00 60.69
N PRO A 12 21.22 13.81 60.88
CA PRO A 12 22.00 13.14 59.83
C PRO A 12 21.14 12.65 58.66
N LEU A 13 19.82 12.48 58.84
CA LEU A 13 18.93 11.93 57.79
C LEU A 13 18.67 12.92 56.65
N PHE A 14 18.64 14.23 56.92
CA PHE A 14 18.34 15.24 55.89
C PHE A 14 19.54 15.54 54.98
N LEU A 15 20.77 15.36 55.49
CA LEU A 15 21.99 15.48 54.69
C LEU A 15 22.11 14.34 53.67
N ILE A 16 21.62 13.14 54.01
CA ILE A 16 21.58 12.00 53.09
C ILE A 16 20.56 12.24 51.97
N CYS A 17 19.38 12.82 52.27
CA CYS A 17 18.41 13.17 51.24
C CYS A 17 18.87 14.33 50.34
N PHE A 18 19.61 15.32 50.86
CA PHE A 18 20.14 16.43 50.06
C PHE A 18 21.37 16.03 49.22
N LEU A 19 22.17 15.08 49.70
CA LEU A 19 23.25 14.45 48.92
C LEU A 19 22.72 13.48 47.85
N MET A 20 21.51 12.92 48.02
CA MET A 20 20.84 12.10 46.99
C MET A 20 20.21 12.91 45.84
N SER A 21 20.19 14.25 45.93
CA SER A 21 19.79 15.16 44.84
C SER A 21 20.98 15.76 44.06
N ILE A 22 22.21 15.31 44.33
CA ILE A 22 23.34 15.60 43.44
C ILE A 22 23.23 14.61 42.27
N ASN A 23 23.07 15.14 41.05
CA ASN A 23 23.26 14.38 39.82
C ASN A 23 24.52 13.49 39.96
N TYR A 24 24.33 12.19 40.17
CA TYR A 24 25.42 11.22 40.05
C TYR A 24 25.86 11.27 38.59
N ALA A 25 26.83 12.13 38.28
CA ALA A 25 27.62 11.98 37.08
C ALA A 25 28.32 10.63 37.23
N TYR A 26 27.85 9.62 36.50
CA TYR A 26 28.54 8.34 36.41
C TYR A 26 30.01 8.63 36.08
N PRO A 27 30.99 8.00 36.75
CA PRO A 27 32.38 8.13 36.35
C PRO A 27 32.49 7.66 34.89
N ILE A 28 32.85 8.57 33.99
CA ILE A 28 33.10 8.24 32.59
C ILE A 28 34.55 7.78 32.50
N PHE A 29 34.73 6.47 32.31
CA PHE A 29 36.02 5.88 31.99
C PHE A 29 36.40 6.27 30.56
N SER A 30 37.65 6.73 30.36
CA SER A 30 38.18 7.13 29.05
C SER A 30 39.34 6.23 28.68
N TYR A 31 39.26 5.57 27.53
CA TYR A 31 40.27 4.69 26.98
C TYR A 31 40.72 5.21 25.62
N ASN A 32 42.02 5.40 25.43
CA ASN A 32 42.58 5.70 24.12
C ASN A 32 43.10 4.39 23.52
N ILE A 33 42.43 3.89 22.49
CA ILE A 33 42.84 2.69 21.75
C ILE A 33 43.39 3.10 20.37
N GLU A 34 43.93 2.13 19.63
CA GLU A 34 44.58 2.38 18.34
C GLU A 34 43.63 3.06 17.37
N GLU A 35 42.38 2.58 17.25
CA GLU A 35 41.46 3.05 16.21
C GLU A 35 40.37 4.02 16.68
N ALA A 36 40.17 4.16 17.99
CA ALA A 36 39.10 5.01 18.55
C ALA A 36 39.47 5.60 19.92
N ARG A 37 38.67 6.56 20.38
CA ARG A 37 38.63 6.95 21.78
C ARG A 37 37.33 6.45 22.39
N ILE A 38 37.42 5.54 23.36
CA ILE A 38 36.25 4.97 24.02
C ILE A 38 35.98 5.73 25.32
N PHE A 39 34.72 6.09 25.52
CA PHE A 39 34.16 6.59 26.75
C PHE A 39 33.11 5.58 27.23
N SER A 40 33.17 5.15 28.48
CA SER A 40 32.19 4.20 29.02
C SER A 40 31.75 4.63 30.41
N GLU A 41 30.47 4.52 30.70
CA GLU A 41 29.95 4.79 32.05
C GLU A 41 30.05 3.57 32.98
N ASN A 42 30.35 2.41 32.41
CA ASN A 42 30.73 1.20 33.14
C ASN A 42 32.19 0.88 32.84
N GLU A 43 32.93 0.34 33.81
CA GLU A 43 34.29 -0.11 33.57
C GLU A 43 34.31 -1.22 32.51
N MET A 44 35.25 -1.13 31.56
CA MET A 44 35.48 -2.14 30.53
C MET A 44 36.74 -2.94 30.83
N LEU A 45 36.66 -4.25 30.64
CA LEU A 45 37.79 -5.16 30.78
C LEU A 45 38.72 -5.06 29.57
N PRO A 46 40.04 -5.32 29.71
CA PRO A 46 40.99 -5.21 28.60
C PRO A 46 40.59 -5.98 27.33
N TYR A 47 40.08 -7.21 27.48
CA TYR A 47 39.64 -8.02 26.33
C TYR A 47 38.42 -7.42 25.61
N GLU A 48 37.58 -6.64 26.31
CA GLU A 48 36.44 -5.96 25.72
C GLU A 48 36.91 -4.77 24.87
N LEU A 49 37.90 -4.03 25.37
CA LEU A 49 38.55 -2.95 24.63
C LEU A 49 39.25 -3.48 23.37
N ASP A 50 39.98 -4.58 23.48
CA ASP A 50 40.64 -5.24 22.35
C ASP A 50 39.62 -5.72 21.30
N ARG A 51 38.51 -6.31 21.75
CA ARG A 51 37.42 -6.74 20.88
C ARG A 51 36.81 -5.56 20.13
N VAL A 52 36.47 -4.47 20.83
CA VAL A 52 35.91 -3.25 20.20
C VAL A 52 36.92 -2.64 19.24
N ASN A 53 38.20 -2.54 19.60
CA ASN A 53 39.26 -2.05 18.72
C ASN A 53 39.38 -2.89 17.45
N GLY A 54 39.33 -4.22 17.56
CA GLY A 54 39.33 -5.14 16.43
C GLY A 54 38.15 -4.93 15.49
N LEU A 55 36.94 -4.78 16.02
CA LEU A 55 35.74 -4.51 15.23
C LEU A 55 35.83 -3.17 14.48
N VAL A 56 36.25 -2.11 15.16
CA VAL A 56 36.46 -0.78 14.54
C VAL A 56 37.50 -0.86 13.44
N LYS A 57 38.61 -1.58 13.66
CA LYS A 57 39.67 -1.76 12.67
C LYS A 57 39.16 -2.48 11.42
N ILE A 58 38.43 -3.59 11.59
CA ILE A 58 37.86 -4.36 10.50
C ILE A 58 36.96 -3.47 9.63
N GLN A 59 36.00 -2.76 10.25
CA GLN A 59 35.08 -1.92 9.48
C GLN A 59 35.79 -0.73 8.83
N LYS A 60 36.79 -0.14 9.50
CA LYS A 60 37.64 0.90 8.93
C LYS A 60 38.30 0.43 7.64
N GLU A 61 39.01 -0.69 7.69
CA GLU A 61 39.72 -1.23 6.53
C GLU A 61 38.76 -1.53 5.37
N GLN A 62 37.58 -2.08 5.67
CA GLN A 62 36.53 -2.34 4.67
C GLN A 62 36.03 -1.04 4.02
N ASN A 63 35.71 -0.01 4.82
CA ASN A 63 35.23 1.26 4.31
C ASN A 63 36.31 2.01 3.52
N GLU A 64 37.55 2.04 4.03
CA GLU A 64 38.68 2.64 3.31
C GLU A 64 38.93 1.97 1.96
N LEU A 65 38.78 0.66 1.88
CA LEU A 65 38.89 -0.11 0.64
C LEU A 65 37.75 0.20 -0.34
N PHE A 66 36.51 0.28 0.15
CA PHE A 66 35.35 0.55 -0.70
C PHE A 66 35.45 1.93 -1.36
N PHE A 67 35.74 2.97 -0.55
CA PHE A 67 35.83 4.35 -1.01
C PHE A 67 37.19 4.71 -1.64
N ASN A 68 38.22 3.86 -1.46
CA ASN A 68 39.61 4.15 -1.81
C ASN A 68 40.11 5.46 -1.17
N ILE A 69 39.75 5.70 0.10
CA ILE A 69 40.07 6.90 0.88
C ILE A 69 40.45 6.48 2.29
N LYS A 70 41.54 7.06 2.83
CA LYS A 70 41.93 6.87 4.23
C LYS A 70 41.48 8.03 5.10
N ILE A 71 40.94 7.76 6.28
CA ILE A 71 40.54 8.80 7.24
C ILE A 71 41.51 8.83 8.44
N LYS A 72 41.89 10.05 8.85
CA LYS A 72 42.78 10.25 10.02
C LYS A 72 42.03 10.45 11.33
N LYS A 73 40.76 10.89 11.25
CA LYS A 73 39.95 11.20 12.42
C LYS A 73 39.51 9.90 13.09
N LYS A 74 39.76 9.78 14.39
CA LYS A 74 39.27 8.67 15.22
C LYS A 74 37.87 8.98 15.74
N PRO A 75 36.93 8.02 15.75
CA PRO A 75 35.64 8.21 16.38
C PRO A 75 35.77 8.27 17.91
N GLU A 76 34.88 9.04 18.52
CA GLU A 76 34.61 8.95 19.95
C GLU A 76 33.43 8.00 20.15
N ILE A 77 33.64 6.86 20.83
CA ILE A 77 32.62 5.82 21.06
C ILE A 77 32.20 5.87 22.52
N TYR A 78 30.91 6.07 22.79
CA TYR A 78 30.32 6.22 24.11
C TYR A 78 29.44 5.02 24.44
N PHE A 79 29.85 4.17 25.39
CA PHE A 79 29.01 3.11 25.95
C PHE A 79 28.21 3.62 27.14
N CYS A 80 26.88 3.57 27.04
CA CYS A 80 25.99 4.06 28.10
C CYS A 80 25.87 3.05 29.26
N ALA A 81 25.56 3.55 30.46
CA ALA A 81 25.45 2.75 31.68
C ALA A 81 24.26 1.77 31.63
N SER A 82 23.16 2.22 31.02
CA SER A 82 21.90 1.49 30.87
C SER A 82 21.23 1.85 29.54
N VAL A 83 20.20 1.08 29.14
CA VAL A 83 19.35 1.43 27.97
C VAL A 83 18.71 2.80 28.19
N LYS A 84 18.23 3.09 29.40
CA LYS A 84 17.65 4.39 29.76
C LYS A 84 18.64 5.55 29.56
N SER A 85 19.90 5.36 29.94
CA SER A 85 20.93 6.38 29.72
C SER A 85 21.23 6.62 28.23
N PHE A 86 21.13 5.57 27.42
CA PHE A 86 21.21 5.70 25.96
C PHE A 86 20.01 6.50 25.42
N GLU A 87 18.79 6.17 25.84
CA GLU A 87 17.57 6.90 25.44
C GLU A 87 17.67 8.38 25.79
N GLU A 88 18.07 8.71 27.03
CA GLU A 88 18.23 10.10 27.52
C GLU A 88 19.29 10.91 26.75
N LYS A 89 20.31 10.25 26.16
CA LYS A 89 21.39 10.93 25.42
C LYS A 89 21.11 11.09 23.93
N THR A 90 20.27 10.21 23.38
CA THR A 90 20.07 10.10 21.94
C THR A 90 18.67 10.49 21.50
N ASP A 91 17.71 10.57 22.43
CA ASP A 91 16.28 10.65 22.17
C ASP A 91 15.75 9.49 21.29
N LEU A 92 16.48 8.37 21.22
CA LEU A 92 16.09 7.15 20.54
C LEU A 92 15.53 6.12 21.51
N ASP A 93 14.65 5.25 21.02
CA ASP A 93 13.95 4.23 21.83
C ASP A 93 14.80 2.95 22.03
N TRP A 94 14.43 2.09 22.98
CA TRP A 94 15.19 0.91 23.42
C TRP A 94 15.56 -0.12 22.33
N HIS A 95 14.91 -0.05 21.16
CA HIS A 95 15.14 -0.97 20.05
C HIS A 95 16.37 -0.59 19.20
N TYR A 96 16.88 0.64 19.30
CA TYR A 96 18.13 1.08 18.65
C TYR A 96 19.36 0.60 19.42
N GLY A 97 20.35 0.02 18.74
CA GLY A 97 21.59 -0.44 19.39
C GLY A 97 22.68 0.63 19.50
N GLY A 98 22.65 1.61 18.59
CA GLY A 98 23.65 2.66 18.48
C GLY A 98 23.11 3.90 17.76
N PHE A 99 23.89 4.97 17.79
CA PHE A 99 23.61 6.23 17.09
C PHE A 99 24.88 7.02 16.84
N CYS A 100 25.15 7.34 15.57
CA CYS A 100 26.22 8.22 15.17
C CYS A 100 25.71 9.64 14.88
N LYS A 101 26.34 10.64 15.49
CA LYS A 101 26.09 12.05 15.17
C LYS A 101 27.32 12.90 15.46
N ASN A 102 27.70 13.73 14.50
CA ASN A 102 28.78 14.72 14.65
C ASN A 102 30.13 14.10 15.04
N GLY A 103 30.47 12.95 14.47
CA GLY A 103 31.71 12.25 14.78
C GLY A 103 31.72 11.49 16.12
N LYS A 104 30.58 11.40 16.81
CA LYS A 104 30.41 10.65 18.06
C LYS A 104 29.47 9.49 17.84
N ILE A 105 29.83 8.32 18.34
CA ILE A 105 29.04 7.10 18.30
C ILE A 105 28.55 6.81 19.72
N TYR A 106 27.26 6.80 19.94
CA TYR A 106 26.64 6.40 21.21
C TYR A 106 26.13 4.97 21.07
N LEU A 107 26.38 4.13 22.07
CA LEU A 107 26.00 2.72 22.07
C LEU A 107 25.22 2.39 23.34
N GLN A 108 24.25 1.47 23.22
CA GLN A 108 23.68 0.79 24.38
C GLN A 108 24.79 0.11 25.21
N PRO A 109 24.52 -0.27 26.48
CA PRO A 109 25.53 -0.91 27.31
C PRO A 109 26.13 -2.13 26.62
N LEU A 110 27.46 -2.27 26.69
CA LEU A 110 28.19 -3.36 26.02
C LEU A 110 27.57 -4.73 26.31
N LYS A 111 27.25 -5.02 27.58
CA LYS A 111 26.64 -6.29 27.99
C LYS A 111 25.25 -6.53 27.39
N VAL A 112 24.49 -5.47 27.09
CA VAL A 112 23.20 -5.60 26.41
C VAL A 112 23.41 -5.98 24.95
N LEU A 113 24.35 -5.33 24.27
CA LEU A 113 24.69 -5.62 22.88
C LEU A 113 25.28 -7.03 22.70
N GLU A 114 26.09 -7.48 23.65
CA GLU A 114 26.62 -8.85 23.66
C GLU A 114 25.50 -9.89 23.85
N ARG A 115 24.58 -9.65 24.80
CA ARG A 115 23.45 -10.55 25.04
C ARG A 115 22.49 -10.65 23.85
N LYS A 116 22.31 -9.55 23.12
CA LYS A 116 21.52 -9.50 21.88
C LYS A 116 22.26 -10.07 20.67
N ASN A 117 23.54 -10.44 20.83
CA ASN A 117 24.43 -10.88 19.74
C ASN A 117 24.49 -9.89 18.56
N ASN A 118 24.43 -8.59 18.85
CA ASN A 118 24.38 -7.54 17.82
C ASN A 118 25.52 -6.51 17.93
N LEU A 119 26.46 -6.67 18.87
CA LEU A 119 27.58 -5.75 19.07
C LEU A 119 28.38 -5.47 17.79
N GLU A 120 28.74 -6.53 17.07
CA GLU A 120 29.51 -6.43 15.82
C GLU A 120 28.74 -5.64 14.77
N GLN A 121 27.50 -6.05 14.49
CA GLN A 121 26.63 -5.39 13.51
C GLN A 121 26.41 -3.90 13.84
N ILE A 122 26.18 -3.57 15.11
CA ILE A 122 25.97 -2.18 15.54
C ILE A 122 27.25 -1.36 15.40
N ILE A 123 28.41 -1.88 15.83
CA ILE A 123 29.68 -1.17 15.65
C ILE A 123 29.97 -0.95 14.17
N PHE A 124 29.75 -1.95 13.33
CA PHE A 124 29.95 -1.84 11.89
C PHE A 124 29.04 -0.79 11.26
N HIS A 125 27.76 -0.78 11.65
CA HIS A 125 26.79 0.20 11.19
C HIS A 125 27.14 1.62 11.63
N GLU A 126 27.34 1.86 12.94
CA GLU A 126 27.62 3.21 13.45
C GLU A 126 28.99 3.75 13.03
N TYR A 127 30.00 2.88 12.94
CA TYR A 127 31.29 3.28 12.40
C TYR A 127 31.19 3.69 10.93
N THR A 128 30.35 3.00 10.17
CA THR A 128 30.15 3.32 8.75
C THR A 128 29.43 4.65 8.58
N HIS A 129 28.43 4.97 9.41
CA HIS A 129 27.86 6.32 9.48
C HIS A 129 28.95 7.36 9.77
N PHE A 130 29.77 7.14 10.80
CA PHE A 130 30.89 8.02 11.13
C PHE A 130 31.83 8.22 9.94
N PHE A 131 32.17 7.16 9.21
CA PHE A 131 33.04 7.20 8.05
C PHE A 131 32.42 8.02 6.93
N ILE A 132 31.15 7.76 6.58
CA ILE A 132 30.41 8.46 5.51
C ILE A 132 30.31 9.95 5.83
N GLU A 133 30.05 10.34 7.09
CA GLU A 133 30.06 11.75 7.51
C GLU A 133 31.38 12.47 7.15
N GLN A 134 32.52 11.77 7.14
CA GLN A 134 33.82 12.37 6.81
C GLN A 134 34.12 12.42 5.31
N VAL A 135 33.63 11.46 4.52
CA VAL A 135 34.00 11.32 3.10
C VAL A 135 32.92 11.82 2.14
N MET A 136 31.66 11.80 2.56
CA MET A 136 30.50 12.11 1.74
C MET A 136 29.36 12.68 2.60
N PRO A 137 29.57 13.84 3.25
CA PRO A 137 28.53 14.46 4.06
C PRO A 137 27.33 14.92 3.21
N GLY A 138 26.13 14.90 3.79
CA GLY A 138 24.93 15.48 3.18
C GLY A 138 24.16 14.56 2.24
N LEU A 139 24.41 13.26 2.26
CA LEU A 139 23.58 12.28 1.55
C LEU A 139 22.12 12.34 2.03
N PRO A 140 21.13 12.13 1.13
CA PRO A 140 19.76 11.89 1.56
C PRO A 140 19.71 10.74 2.58
N HIS A 141 18.94 10.91 3.65
CA HIS A 141 18.96 10.00 4.80
C HIS A 141 18.84 8.52 4.40
N PHE A 142 17.85 8.18 3.56
CA PHE A 142 17.67 6.80 3.12
C PHE A 142 18.85 6.25 2.29
N ILE A 143 19.53 7.08 1.51
CA ILE A 143 20.73 6.65 0.77
C ILE A 143 21.87 6.39 1.76
N ASN A 144 22.04 7.26 2.76
CA ASN A 144 23.03 7.08 3.80
C ASN A 144 22.79 5.78 4.59
N GLU A 145 21.56 5.55 5.03
CA GLU A 145 21.17 4.33 5.75
C GLU A 145 21.33 3.07 4.89
N GLY A 146 20.93 3.13 3.63
CA GLY A 146 21.09 2.02 2.68
C GLY A 146 22.55 1.68 2.39
N LEU A 147 23.40 2.69 2.20
CA LEU A 147 24.83 2.53 1.97
C LEU A 147 25.53 2.00 3.23
N THR A 148 25.16 2.53 4.38
CA THR A 148 25.66 2.06 5.68
C THR A 148 25.31 0.60 5.92
N ALA A 149 24.04 0.22 5.72
CA ALA A 149 23.60 -1.15 5.85
C ALA A 149 24.32 -2.10 4.87
N PHE A 150 24.53 -1.65 3.63
CA PHE A 150 25.27 -2.42 2.62
C PHE A 150 26.73 -2.68 3.05
N LEU A 151 27.45 -1.64 3.50
CA LEU A 151 28.86 -1.73 3.86
C LEU A 151 29.11 -2.41 5.22
N ALA A 152 28.18 -2.26 6.17
CA ALA A 152 28.21 -2.94 7.45
C ALA A 152 27.85 -4.44 7.35
N GLY A 153 27.50 -4.93 6.16
CA GLY A 153 27.11 -6.33 5.94
C GLY A 153 25.79 -6.71 6.60
N ASN A 154 24.87 -5.76 6.77
CA ASN A 154 23.57 -6.03 7.38
C ASN A 154 22.79 -7.08 6.57
N ILE A 155 22.31 -8.11 7.27
CA ILE A 155 21.39 -9.09 6.69
C ILE A 155 19.98 -8.49 6.79
N CYS A 156 19.44 -8.05 5.66
CA CYS A 156 18.04 -7.65 5.57
C CYS A 156 17.25 -8.69 4.78
N ILE A 157 15.99 -8.89 5.18
CA ILE A 157 15.03 -9.68 4.41
C ILE A 157 14.82 -8.97 3.07
N ASP A 158 14.89 -9.71 1.96
CA ASP A 158 14.56 -9.21 0.62
C ASP A 158 13.05 -8.93 0.52
N ASN A 159 12.69 -7.68 0.82
CA ASN A 159 11.34 -7.19 0.70
C ASN A 159 11.20 -6.35 -0.58
N PRO A 160 10.00 -6.33 -1.20
CA PRO A 160 9.60 -5.27 -2.12
C PRO A 160 9.98 -3.88 -1.60
N PRO A 161 10.28 -2.90 -2.45
CA PRO A 161 10.61 -1.55 -2.00
C PRO A 161 9.40 -0.80 -1.44
N MET A 162 9.65 0.10 -0.49
CA MET A 162 8.66 1.04 0.05
C MET A 162 8.29 2.15 -0.94
N LEU A 163 7.11 2.75 -0.79
CA LEU A 163 6.79 4.02 -1.44
C LEU A 163 7.83 5.10 -1.08
N TYR A 164 8.26 5.88 -2.07
CA TYR A 164 9.28 6.91 -1.90
C TYR A 164 8.89 7.94 -0.82
N GLU A 165 7.61 8.32 -0.72
CA GLU A 165 7.14 9.29 0.27
C GLU A 165 7.29 8.80 1.71
N ASN A 166 7.21 7.49 1.94
CA ASN A 166 7.46 6.90 3.25
C ASN A 166 8.98 6.77 3.51
N LEU A 167 9.78 6.61 2.46
CA LEU A 167 11.24 6.50 2.52
C LEU A 167 11.91 7.81 2.96
N ILE A 168 11.39 8.95 2.51
CA ILE A 168 11.93 10.27 2.86
C ILE A 168 11.37 10.86 4.15
N ASN A 169 10.42 10.17 4.80
CA ASN A 169 9.80 10.60 6.07
C ASN A 169 9.88 9.49 7.14
N PRO A 170 11.10 9.09 7.55
CA PRO A 170 11.33 7.94 8.43
C PRO A 170 10.84 8.14 9.87
N ASP A 171 10.64 9.39 10.30
CA ASP A 171 10.15 9.72 11.64
C ASP A 171 8.74 9.14 11.93
N ASN A 172 8.06 8.62 10.90
CA ASN A 172 6.76 7.95 11.01
C ASN A 172 6.87 6.44 11.36
N PHE A 173 8.06 5.86 11.48
CA PHE A 173 8.23 4.44 11.80
C PHE A 173 7.98 4.19 13.28
N LEU A 174 6.72 3.97 13.62
CA LEU A 174 6.25 3.75 14.99
C LEU A 174 6.64 2.37 15.57
N ASN A 175 7.27 1.49 14.79
CA ASN A 175 7.63 0.15 15.24
C ASN A 175 8.89 -0.38 14.52
N PRO A 176 9.61 -1.36 15.13
CA PRO A 176 10.84 -1.92 14.57
C PRO A 176 10.70 -2.53 13.17
N MET A 177 9.53 -3.11 12.84
CA MET A 177 9.30 -3.74 11.55
C MET A 177 9.29 -2.73 10.40
N ASP A 178 8.77 -1.53 10.63
CA ASP A 178 8.79 -0.45 9.64
C ASP A 178 10.21 0.08 9.43
N PHE A 179 11.05 0.13 10.47
CA PHE A 179 12.46 0.51 10.35
C PHE A 179 13.30 -0.55 9.60
N GLU A 180 13.14 -1.84 9.94
CA GLU A 180 13.79 -2.93 9.20
C GLU A 180 13.44 -2.91 7.71
N TYR A 181 12.21 -2.55 7.38
CA TYR A 181 11.79 -2.40 6.00
C TYR A 181 12.37 -1.19 5.30
N PHE A 182 12.43 -0.05 5.99
CA PHE A 182 13.10 1.12 5.48
C PHE A 182 14.56 0.82 5.16
N LEU A 183 15.28 0.13 6.06
CA LEU A 183 16.65 -0.34 5.83
C LEU A 183 16.72 -1.29 4.63
N SER A 184 15.83 -2.28 4.54
CA SER A 184 15.76 -3.23 3.43
C SER A 184 15.53 -2.53 2.08
N SER A 185 14.57 -1.59 2.01
CA SER A 185 14.26 -0.81 0.81
C SER A 185 15.44 0.06 0.39
N SER A 186 16.05 0.75 1.35
CA SER A 186 17.20 1.63 1.15
C SER A 186 18.43 0.87 0.67
N MET A 187 18.77 -0.23 1.36
CA MET A 187 19.89 -1.08 1.00
C MET A 187 19.67 -1.78 -0.33
N GLY A 188 18.46 -2.27 -0.61
CA GLY A 188 18.10 -2.88 -1.89
C GLY A 188 18.28 -1.91 -3.05
N PHE A 189 17.89 -0.64 -2.87
CA PHE A 189 18.13 0.39 -3.88
C PHE A 189 19.62 0.64 -4.11
N VAL A 190 20.42 0.77 -3.04
CA VAL A 190 21.88 0.94 -3.15
C VAL A 190 22.53 -0.25 -3.86
N LYS A 191 22.15 -1.49 -3.50
CA LYS A 191 22.61 -2.71 -4.19
C LYS A 191 22.27 -2.66 -5.68
N GLN A 192 21.06 -2.23 -6.04
CA GLN A 192 20.65 -2.12 -7.44
C GLN A 192 21.48 -1.07 -8.19
N LEU A 193 21.73 0.09 -7.59
CA LEU A 193 22.56 1.14 -8.20
C LEU A 193 24.00 0.66 -8.42
N ILE A 194 24.63 0.06 -7.41
CA ILE A 194 25.98 -0.51 -7.52
C ILE A 194 26.02 -1.59 -8.61
N SER A 195 25.00 -2.47 -8.67
CA SER A 195 24.92 -3.50 -9.70
C SER A 195 24.78 -2.94 -11.12
N LYS A 196 24.04 -1.82 -11.30
CA LYS A 196 23.82 -1.20 -12.63
C LYS A 196 24.98 -0.31 -13.06
N MET A 197 25.63 0.40 -12.14
CA MET A 197 26.64 1.44 -12.44
C MET A 197 28.09 1.01 -12.17
N GLY A 198 28.29 -0.09 -11.43
CA GLY A 198 29.59 -0.42 -10.85
C GLY A 198 29.94 0.47 -9.64
N LYS A 199 30.96 0.07 -8.88
CA LYS A 199 31.38 0.76 -7.65
C LYS A 199 31.84 2.19 -7.93
N GLU A 200 32.75 2.40 -8.89
CA GLU A 200 33.25 3.75 -9.20
C GLU A 200 32.13 4.66 -9.71
N GLY A 201 31.28 4.16 -10.60
CA GLY A 201 30.14 4.90 -11.16
C GLY A 201 29.13 5.30 -10.08
N PHE A 202 28.82 4.40 -9.14
CA PHE A 202 27.95 4.71 -8.01
C PHE A 202 28.52 5.81 -7.11
N LEU A 203 29.80 5.74 -6.76
CA LEU A 203 30.45 6.77 -5.93
C LEU A 203 30.53 8.13 -6.64
N GLU A 204 30.70 8.15 -7.96
CA GLU A 204 30.64 9.38 -8.75
C GLU A 204 29.21 9.94 -8.82
N PHE A 205 28.22 9.08 -9.00
CA PHE A 205 26.80 9.44 -8.98
C PHE A 205 26.41 10.12 -7.67
N LEU A 206 26.75 9.53 -6.51
CA LEU A 206 26.41 10.11 -5.20
C LEU A 206 26.98 11.52 -4.97
N LYS A 207 28.09 11.88 -5.63
CA LYS A 207 28.70 13.21 -5.53
C LYS A 207 27.97 14.28 -6.34
N LYS A 208 27.24 13.87 -7.39
CA LYS A 208 26.71 14.79 -8.41
C LYS A 208 25.18 14.79 -8.48
N ALA A 209 24.54 13.71 -8.07
CA ALA A 209 23.11 13.51 -8.26
C ALA A 209 22.28 14.53 -7.48
N SER A 210 21.30 15.10 -8.17
CA SER A 210 20.23 15.90 -7.57
C SER A 210 19.20 15.01 -6.86
N THR A 211 18.46 15.60 -5.92
CA THR A 211 17.36 14.91 -5.23
C THR A 211 16.29 14.38 -6.20
N ASN A 212 16.03 15.09 -7.30
CA ASN A 212 15.07 14.66 -8.31
C ASN A 212 15.56 13.43 -9.08
N GLU A 213 16.83 13.40 -9.50
CA GLU A 213 17.40 12.24 -10.19
C GLU A 213 17.37 10.99 -9.29
N ILE A 214 17.67 11.15 -8.00
CA ILE A 214 17.58 10.07 -7.01
C ILE A 214 16.14 9.58 -6.88
N LYS A 215 15.16 10.50 -6.81
CA LYS A 215 13.74 10.16 -6.74
C LYS A 215 13.29 9.38 -7.97
N ASP A 216 13.66 9.82 -9.17
CA ASP A 216 13.27 9.17 -10.42
C ASP A 216 13.87 7.76 -10.53
N LEU A 217 15.14 7.60 -10.16
CA LEU A 217 15.79 6.29 -10.09
C LEU A 217 15.14 5.37 -9.06
N TYR A 218 14.78 5.89 -7.88
CA TYR A 218 14.10 5.10 -6.86
C TYR A 218 12.69 4.71 -7.33
N GLN A 219 11.96 5.61 -7.99
CA GLN A 219 10.64 5.29 -8.54
C GLN A 219 10.73 4.19 -9.60
N HIS A 220 11.77 4.22 -10.43
CA HIS A 220 12.04 3.15 -11.39
C HIS A 220 12.35 1.83 -10.68
N TYR A 221 13.24 1.82 -9.67
CA TYR A 221 13.50 0.65 -8.82
C TYR A 221 12.22 0.10 -8.17
N TYR A 222 11.39 0.99 -7.63
CA TYR A 222 10.11 0.65 -7.04
C TYR A 222 9.20 -0.05 -8.04
N ASN A 223 9.02 0.55 -9.21
CA ASN A 223 8.20 0.00 -10.28
C ASN A 223 8.74 -1.32 -10.83
N GLU A 224 10.05 -1.58 -10.77
CA GLU A 224 10.64 -2.85 -11.18
C GLU A 224 10.38 -3.95 -10.13
N SER A 225 10.53 -3.62 -8.85
CA SER A 225 10.74 -4.62 -7.78
C SER A 225 9.53 -4.83 -6.86
N CYS A 226 8.52 -3.96 -6.89
CA CYS A 226 7.35 -4.10 -6.01
C CYS A 226 6.35 -5.17 -6.47
N ASP A 227 5.45 -5.56 -5.56
CA ASP A 227 4.29 -6.40 -5.89
C ASP A 227 3.32 -5.64 -6.82
N LYS A 228 2.99 -6.28 -7.95
CA LYS A 228 2.18 -5.69 -9.03
C LYS A 228 0.82 -6.36 -9.15
N VAL A 229 -0.16 -5.60 -9.61
CA VAL A 229 -1.45 -6.10 -10.07
C VAL A 229 -1.53 -6.03 -11.60
N ARG A 230 -2.17 -7.04 -12.20
CA ARG A 230 -2.48 -7.10 -13.62
C ARG A 230 -3.94 -6.68 -13.85
N VAL A 231 -4.16 -5.52 -14.48
CA VAL A 231 -5.49 -4.96 -14.68
C VAL A 231 -5.88 -5.03 -16.16
N TRP A 232 -6.98 -5.70 -16.49
CA TRP A 232 -7.51 -5.67 -17.86
C TRP A 232 -8.26 -4.36 -18.12
N ILE A 233 -7.70 -3.49 -18.96
CA ILE A 233 -8.16 -2.11 -19.14
C ILE A 233 -9.12 -1.89 -20.32
N ASN A 234 -9.26 -2.85 -21.24
CA ASN A 234 -10.24 -2.84 -22.34
C ASN A 234 -11.27 -4.00 -22.29
N PRO A 235 -11.95 -4.24 -21.15
CA PRO A 235 -12.84 -5.40 -20.99
C PRO A 235 -14.12 -5.35 -21.83
N ARG A 236 -14.37 -4.28 -22.59
CA ARG A 236 -15.49 -4.16 -23.53
C ARG A 236 -15.16 -4.72 -24.92
N GLY A 237 -13.91 -5.14 -25.15
CA GLY A 237 -13.51 -5.86 -26.36
C GLY A 237 -13.11 -4.97 -27.52
N GLU A 238 -12.73 -3.72 -27.27
CA GLU A 238 -12.16 -2.84 -28.28
C GLU A 238 -10.89 -3.47 -28.88
N LYS A 239 -10.77 -3.40 -30.21
CA LYS A 239 -9.71 -4.08 -30.98
C LYS A 239 -8.61 -3.17 -31.51
N ARG A 240 -8.71 -1.85 -31.28
CA ARG A 240 -7.83 -0.82 -31.82
C ARG A 240 -7.52 0.23 -30.77
N PHE A 241 -6.24 0.55 -30.59
CA PHE A 241 -5.77 1.57 -29.66
C PHE A 241 -4.56 2.31 -30.21
N ASN A 242 -4.51 3.61 -30.00
CA ASN A 242 -3.29 4.38 -30.00
C ASN A 242 -2.72 4.44 -28.58
N VAL A 243 -1.44 4.10 -28.43
CA VAL A 243 -0.70 4.14 -27.16
C VAL A 243 0.30 5.27 -27.24
N ILE A 244 0.03 6.32 -26.47
CA ILE A 244 0.77 7.58 -26.45
C ILE A 244 1.65 7.63 -25.21
N PHE A 245 2.90 8.02 -25.37
CA PHE A 245 3.86 8.14 -24.28
C PHE A 245 4.87 9.25 -24.60
N LYS A 246 5.54 9.79 -23.57
CA LYS A 246 6.43 10.95 -23.71
C LYS A 246 7.90 10.61 -23.92
N GLU A 247 8.30 9.43 -23.47
CA GLU A 247 9.70 9.00 -23.37
C GLU A 247 9.91 7.71 -24.17
N LYS A 248 11.07 7.06 -24.07
CA LYS A 248 11.30 5.82 -24.80
C LYS A 248 10.38 4.71 -24.28
N CYS A 249 9.85 3.91 -25.20
CA CYS A 249 9.13 2.68 -24.91
C CYS A 249 9.94 1.49 -25.40
N GLU A 250 10.33 0.61 -24.50
CA GLU A 250 10.97 -0.66 -24.86
C GLU A 250 9.91 -1.73 -25.09
N VAL A 251 10.02 -2.43 -26.21
CA VAL A 251 9.07 -3.47 -26.61
C VAL A 251 9.76 -4.82 -26.64
N VAL A 252 9.18 -5.75 -25.90
CA VAL A 252 9.60 -7.15 -25.83
C VAL A 252 8.50 -8.01 -26.41
N SER A 253 8.84 -8.83 -27.40
CA SER A 253 7.91 -9.78 -28.03
C SER A 253 8.00 -11.17 -27.36
N GLN A 254 7.25 -12.15 -27.87
CA GLN A 254 7.24 -13.49 -27.30
C GLN A 254 8.66 -14.11 -27.35
N GLY A 255 9.19 -14.51 -26.19
CA GLY A 255 10.55 -15.05 -26.06
C GLY A 255 11.55 -14.14 -25.34
N GLY A 256 11.14 -12.96 -24.88
CA GLY A 256 11.88 -12.16 -23.89
C GLY A 256 13.04 -11.32 -24.44
N LYS A 257 13.25 -11.30 -25.77
CA LYS A 257 14.23 -10.43 -26.40
C LYS A 257 13.60 -9.07 -26.70
N ILE A 258 14.31 -7.98 -26.37
CA ILE A 258 13.90 -6.64 -26.82
C ILE A 258 13.88 -6.65 -28.35
N THR A 259 12.70 -6.42 -28.92
CA THR A 259 12.50 -6.42 -30.36
C THR A 259 12.56 -5.02 -30.95
N ASN A 260 12.22 -3.99 -30.18
CA ASN A 260 12.28 -2.61 -30.65
C ASN A 260 12.29 -1.58 -29.51
N VAL A 261 12.71 -0.35 -29.81
CA VAL A 261 12.59 0.82 -28.92
C VAL A 261 11.93 1.94 -29.71
N PHE A 262 10.74 2.36 -29.27
CA PHE A 262 9.97 3.42 -29.92
C PHE A 262 10.12 4.76 -29.19
N ASN A 263 10.14 5.85 -29.96
CA ASN A 263 10.10 7.23 -29.48
C ASN A 263 8.82 7.96 -29.94
N GLU A 264 7.87 7.23 -30.51
CA GLU A 264 6.63 7.74 -31.09
C GLU A 264 5.46 6.85 -30.69
N ASN A 265 4.24 7.33 -30.93
CA ASN A 265 3.03 6.60 -30.60
C ASN A 265 3.01 5.19 -31.20
N ILE A 266 2.44 4.25 -30.44
CA ILE A 266 2.27 2.87 -30.87
C ILE A 266 0.81 2.63 -31.22
N PHE A 267 0.54 2.20 -32.44
CA PHE A 267 -0.76 1.73 -32.88
C PHE A 267 -0.89 0.22 -32.65
N LEU A 268 -1.85 -0.17 -31.81
CA LEU A 268 -2.20 -1.54 -31.51
C LEU A 268 -3.49 -1.93 -32.22
N GLU A 269 -3.48 -3.04 -32.95
CA GLU A 269 -4.67 -3.53 -33.64
C GLU A 269 -4.73 -5.05 -33.67
N ALA A 270 -5.92 -5.62 -33.44
CA ALA A 270 -6.21 -7.03 -33.65
C ALA A 270 -7.04 -7.26 -34.93
N ILE A 271 -6.46 -7.91 -35.94
CA ILE A 271 -7.11 -8.25 -37.22
C ILE A 271 -6.92 -9.75 -37.50
N ASN A 272 -7.99 -10.47 -37.87
CA ASN A 272 -7.91 -11.85 -38.36
C ASN A 272 -7.03 -12.80 -37.50
N ASN A 273 -7.17 -12.74 -36.17
CA ASN A 273 -6.35 -13.49 -35.18
C ASN A 273 -4.86 -13.10 -35.09
N SER A 274 -4.45 -12.02 -35.73
CA SER A 274 -3.10 -11.45 -35.62
C SER A 274 -3.12 -10.15 -34.83
N LEU A 275 -2.13 -9.98 -33.95
CA LEU A 275 -1.91 -8.76 -33.18
C LEU A 275 -0.79 -7.96 -33.83
N TYR A 276 -1.12 -6.72 -34.18
CA TYR A 276 -0.21 -5.77 -34.80
C TYR A 276 0.17 -4.69 -33.78
N LEU A 277 1.47 -4.40 -33.73
CA LEU A 277 2.06 -3.26 -33.05
C LEU A 277 2.81 -2.46 -34.10
N ASN A 278 2.22 -1.35 -34.56
CA ASN A 278 2.64 -0.66 -35.79
C ASN A 278 2.75 -1.66 -36.95
N ASN A 279 3.97 -1.92 -37.43
CA ASN A 279 4.26 -2.86 -38.52
C ASN A 279 4.77 -4.23 -38.04
N ILE A 280 4.80 -4.48 -36.72
CA ILE A 280 5.30 -5.71 -36.11
C ILE A 280 4.12 -6.61 -35.76
N THR A 281 4.23 -7.91 -36.03
CA THR A 281 3.20 -8.91 -35.69
C THR A 281 3.77 -9.96 -34.76
N ASP A 282 3.08 -10.25 -33.66
CA ASP A 282 3.40 -11.33 -32.72
C ASP A 282 2.10 -11.74 -31.97
N SER A 283 2.15 -12.77 -31.13
CA SER A 283 1.02 -13.21 -30.30
C SER A 283 0.87 -12.41 -29.00
N GLU A 284 1.98 -11.86 -28.49
CA GLU A 284 2.02 -10.98 -27.32
C GLU A 284 3.14 -9.94 -27.41
N PHE A 285 2.92 -8.80 -26.75
CA PHE A 285 3.93 -7.76 -26.56
C PHE A 285 3.93 -7.29 -25.11
N THR A 286 5.10 -7.01 -24.56
CA THR A 286 5.25 -6.26 -23.30
C THR A 286 5.95 -4.94 -23.59
N LEU A 287 5.28 -3.85 -23.22
CA LEU A 287 5.72 -2.47 -23.42
C LEU A 287 6.13 -1.91 -22.06
N TYR A 288 7.39 -1.50 -21.95
CA TYR A 288 7.96 -0.90 -20.75
C TYR A 288 8.05 0.62 -20.94
N PHE A 289 7.49 1.35 -19.98
CA PHE A 289 7.46 2.80 -19.99
C PHE A 289 8.20 3.35 -18.77
N GLN A 290 8.94 4.44 -18.97
CA GLN A 290 9.55 5.18 -17.86
C GLN A 290 8.49 5.92 -17.03
N ASN A 291 7.56 6.62 -17.70
CA ASN A 291 6.56 7.50 -17.06
C ASN A 291 5.09 7.11 -17.31
N GLY A 292 4.85 5.85 -17.70
CA GLY A 292 3.52 5.33 -18.04
C GLY A 292 3.11 5.67 -19.48
N PHE A 293 1.83 5.47 -19.78
CA PHE A 293 1.28 5.55 -21.14
C PHE A 293 -0.16 6.06 -21.14
N THR A 294 -0.67 6.45 -22.30
CA THR A 294 -2.07 6.84 -22.50
C THR A 294 -2.67 6.01 -23.61
N THR A 295 -3.86 5.46 -23.40
CA THR A 295 -4.61 4.74 -24.44
C THR A 295 -5.71 5.63 -25.01
N ASP A 296 -5.87 5.58 -26.32
CA ASP A 296 -6.95 6.24 -27.06
C ASP A 296 -7.52 5.26 -28.09
N ASN A 297 -8.82 4.99 -28.04
CA ASN A 297 -9.53 4.13 -29.00
C ASN A 297 -10.36 4.93 -30.02
N GLY A 298 -10.32 6.27 -29.96
CA GLY A 298 -11.12 7.17 -30.79
C GLY A 298 -12.62 7.22 -30.45
N ILE A 299 -13.06 6.50 -29.41
CA ILE A 299 -14.48 6.38 -29.01
C ILE A 299 -14.69 6.94 -27.60
N ASP A 300 -13.88 6.48 -26.65
CA ASP A 300 -13.90 6.93 -25.26
C ASP A 300 -12.89 8.06 -25.04
N LYS A 301 -13.07 8.81 -23.94
CA LYS A 301 -12.05 9.75 -23.48
C LYS A 301 -10.74 8.99 -23.23
N SER A 302 -9.63 9.53 -23.73
CA SER A 302 -8.30 8.98 -23.50
C SER A 302 -7.99 8.85 -22.01
N LYS A 303 -7.27 7.77 -21.66
CA LYS A 303 -6.92 7.44 -20.27
C LYS A 303 -5.43 7.20 -20.16
N SER A 304 -4.80 7.90 -19.22
CA SER A 304 -3.41 7.74 -18.86
C SER A 304 -3.26 6.73 -17.72
N TYR A 305 -2.22 5.92 -17.77
CA TYR A 305 -1.93 4.85 -16.81
C TYR A 305 -0.48 4.93 -16.35
N ARG A 306 -0.24 4.45 -15.12
CA ARG A 306 1.10 4.20 -14.60
C ARG A 306 1.55 2.78 -14.95
N GLY A 307 2.83 2.49 -14.75
CA GLY A 307 3.39 1.17 -14.98
C GLY A 307 3.44 0.79 -16.46
N ASN A 308 3.43 -0.52 -16.70
CA ASN A 308 3.70 -1.12 -17.99
C ASN A 308 2.43 -1.68 -18.64
N LEU A 309 2.50 -2.00 -19.92
CA LEU A 309 1.40 -2.60 -20.67
C LEU A 309 1.83 -3.94 -21.25
N LYS A 310 1.08 -4.99 -20.96
CA LYS A 310 1.19 -6.26 -21.67
C LYS A 310 -0.03 -6.47 -22.53
N VAL A 311 0.18 -6.84 -23.79
CA VAL A 311 -0.86 -6.98 -24.80
C VAL A 311 -0.89 -8.42 -25.27
N TYR A 312 -2.09 -9.01 -25.31
CA TYR A 312 -2.32 -10.36 -25.82
C TYR A 312 -3.45 -10.35 -26.83
N LEU A 313 -3.40 -11.29 -27.77
CA LEU A 313 -4.56 -11.67 -28.56
C LEU A 313 -4.86 -13.16 -28.34
N THR A 314 -5.99 -13.46 -27.71
CA THR A 314 -6.46 -14.83 -27.53
C THR A 314 -7.95 -14.91 -27.77
N ASN A 315 -8.42 -15.98 -28.42
CA ASN A 315 -9.84 -16.18 -28.76
C ASN A 315 -10.48 -14.94 -29.40
N GLN A 316 -9.82 -14.33 -30.40
CA GLN A 316 -10.26 -13.09 -31.08
C GLN A 316 -10.42 -11.85 -30.20
N THR A 317 -10.02 -11.94 -28.92
CA THR A 317 -10.14 -10.87 -27.93
C THR A 317 -8.77 -10.26 -27.68
N LEU A 318 -8.69 -8.93 -27.87
CA LEU A 318 -7.52 -8.14 -27.54
C LEU A 318 -7.54 -7.84 -26.04
N TYR A 319 -6.47 -8.20 -25.33
CA TYR A 319 -6.31 -7.90 -23.91
C TYR A 319 -5.20 -6.88 -23.74
N LEU A 320 -5.54 -5.66 -23.30
CA LEU A 320 -4.60 -4.69 -22.77
C LEU A 320 -4.54 -4.87 -21.25
N ILE A 321 -3.42 -5.41 -20.77
CA ILE A 321 -3.18 -5.69 -19.35
C ILE A 321 -2.20 -4.65 -18.81
N ASN A 322 -2.69 -3.71 -18.02
CA ASN A 322 -1.84 -2.77 -17.31
C ASN A 322 -1.20 -3.49 -16.10
N ILE A 323 0.13 -3.47 -16.03
CA ILE A 323 0.93 -4.06 -14.96
C ILE A 323 1.49 -2.91 -14.12
N ILE A 324 1.00 -2.80 -12.89
CA ILE A 324 1.19 -1.60 -12.05
C ILE A 324 1.41 -2.02 -10.59
N PRO A 325 2.25 -1.33 -9.80
CA PRO A 325 2.32 -1.51 -8.35
C PRO A 325 0.95 -1.47 -7.68
N VAL A 326 0.68 -2.34 -6.71
CA VAL A 326 -0.63 -2.38 -6.01
C VAL A 326 -0.99 -1.01 -5.41
N GLU A 327 -0.04 -0.35 -4.74
CA GLU A 327 -0.29 0.96 -4.13
C GLU A 327 -0.61 2.04 -5.17
N GLU A 328 0.10 2.07 -6.31
CA GLU A 328 -0.18 3.04 -7.38
C GLU A 328 -1.53 2.79 -8.07
N TYR A 329 -1.94 1.53 -8.20
CA TYR A 329 -3.28 1.17 -8.67
C TYR A 329 -4.37 1.76 -7.78
N LEU A 330 -4.17 1.73 -6.46
CA LEU A 330 -5.14 2.22 -5.49
C LEU A 330 -5.33 3.73 -5.55
N TYR A 331 -4.35 4.51 -6.01
CA TYR A 331 -4.51 5.97 -6.18
C TYR A 331 -5.71 6.29 -7.08
N SER A 332 -5.85 5.57 -8.19
CA SER A 332 -6.98 5.75 -9.10
C SER A 332 -8.26 5.11 -8.55
N VAL A 333 -8.17 3.89 -8.00
CA VAL A 333 -9.35 3.17 -7.50
C VAL A 333 -10.04 3.91 -6.37
N VAL A 334 -9.29 4.41 -5.39
CA VAL A 334 -9.86 5.11 -4.24
C VAL A 334 -10.65 6.35 -4.68
N ALA A 335 -10.08 7.16 -5.58
CA ALA A 335 -10.75 8.33 -6.13
C ALA A 335 -11.94 7.99 -7.03
N SER A 336 -11.84 6.90 -7.79
CA SER A 336 -12.87 6.47 -8.74
C SER A 336 -14.07 5.79 -8.08
N GLU A 337 -13.85 5.13 -6.94
CA GLU A 337 -14.89 4.42 -6.19
C GLU A 337 -15.62 5.32 -5.19
N MET A 338 -14.91 6.24 -4.55
CA MET A 338 -15.48 7.07 -3.49
C MET A 338 -15.28 8.56 -3.79
N PRO A 339 -16.34 9.28 -4.20
CA PRO A 339 -16.27 10.73 -4.47
C PRO A 339 -16.27 11.50 -3.14
N SER A 340 -15.12 11.55 -2.47
CA SER A 340 -14.92 12.26 -1.20
C SER A 340 -13.56 12.94 -1.16
N THR A 341 -13.46 14.00 -0.36
CA THR A 341 -12.18 14.61 0.04
C THR A 341 -11.85 14.35 1.51
N ASN A 342 -12.73 13.67 2.25
CA ASN A 342 -12.49 13.32 3.65
C ASN A 342 -11.49 12.16 3.72
N ILE A 343 -10.30 12.43 4.28
CA ILE A 343 -9.22 11.46 4.39
C ILE A 343 -9.64 10.20 5.15
N GLU A 344 -10.41 10.30 6.23
CA GLU A 344 -10.82 9.11 6.98
C GLU A 344 -11.77 8.22 6.16
N ALA A 345 -12.64 8.80 5.33
CA ALA A 345 -13.47 8.04 4.39
C ALA A 345 -12.63 7.37 3.30
N LEU A 346 -11.67 8.11 2.72
CA LEU A 346 -10.79 7.56 1.67
C LEU A 346 -9.84 6.49 2.21
N LYS A 347 -9.38 6.58 3.47
CA LYS A 347 -8.62 5.51 4.14
C LYS A 347 -9.43 4.23 4.29
N VAL A 348 -10.74 4.34 4.59
CA VAL A 348 -11.64 3.17 4.56
C VAL A 348 -11.63 2.55 3.16
N GLN A 349 -11.85 3.35 2.12
CA GLN A 349 -11.84 2.85 0.75
C GLN A 349 -10.49 2.23 0.37
N ALA A 350 -9.36 2.82 0.77
CA ALA A 350 -8.03 2.29 0.49
C ALA A 350 -7.82 0.90 1.10
N VAL A 351 -8.12 0.71 2.39
CA VAL A 351 -7.97 -0.59 3.08
C VAL A 351 -8.88 -1.65 2.46
N LEU A 352 -10.14 -1.30 2.17
CA LEU A 352 -11.10 -2.21 1.53
C LEU A 352 -10.65 -2.59 0.11
N SER A 353 -10.25 -1.61 -0.69
CA SER A 353 -9.80 -1.81 -2.06
C SER A 353 -8.52 -2.66 -2.13
N ARG A 354 -7.55 -2.40 -1.24
CA ARG A 354 -6.31 -3.18 -1.13
C ARG A 354 -6.61 -4.64 -0.80
N SER A 355 -7.48 -4.87 0.17
CA SER A 355 -7.89 -6.23 0.55
C SER A 355 -8.57 -6.95 -0.62
N LEU A 356 -9.45 -6.24 -1.35
CA LEU A 356 -10.18 -6.77 -2.48
C LEU A 356 -9.26 -7.17 -3.65
N VAL A 357 -8.36 -6.27 -4.08
CA VAL A 357 -7.46 -6.55 -5.20
C VAL A 357 -6.51 -7.72 -4.88
N LEU A 358 -5.99 -7.81 -3.66
CA LEU A 358 -5.15 -8.92 -3.22
C LEU A 358 -5.93 -10.24 -3.16
N PHE A 359 -7.18 -10.22 -2.69
CA PHE A 359 -8.05 -11.39 -2.69
C PHE A 359 -8.35 -11.87 -4.12
N LYS A 360 -8.67 -10.94 -5.04
CA LYS A 360 -8.90 -11.25 -6.47
C LYS A 360 -7.67 -11.81 -7.16
N LYS A 361 -6.50 -11.23 -6.89
CA LYS A 361 -5.20 -11.73 -7.36
C LYS A 361 -4.96 -13.18 -6.91
N LYS A 362 -5.35 -13.54 -5.68
CA LYS A 362 -5.32 -14.94 -5.22
C LYS A 362 -6.19 -15.84 -6.09
N LEU A 363 -7.44 -15.41 -6.32
CA LEU A 363 -8.43 -16.20 -7.04
C LEU A 363 -8.07 -16.39 -8.52
N ARG A 364 -7.47 -15.38 -9.15
CA ARG A 364 -7.17 -15.33 -10.58
C ARG A 364 -5.70 -15.55 -10.93
N LYS A 365 -4.96 -16.24 -10.05
CA LYS A 365 -3.52 -16.49 -10.23
C LYS A 365 -3.18 -17.10 -11.60
N SER A 366 -4.05 -17.97 -12.12
CA SER A 366 -3.87 -18.67 -13.41
C SER A 366 -4.51 -17.95 -14.61
N GLU A 367 -5.15 -16.79 -14.41
CA GLU A 367 -5.73 -16.00 -15.49
C GLU A 367 -4.72 -14.98 -16.05
N LEU A 368 -5.04 -14.36 -17.19
CA LEU A 368 -4.20 -13.33 -17.83
C LEU A 368 -4.15 -12.02 -17.01
N TYR A 369 -5.16 -11.78 -16.17
CA TYR A 369 -5.32 -10.59 -15.34
C TYR A 369 -5.79 -10.94 -13.93
N ASP A 370 -5.54 -10.04 -12.99
CA ASP A 370 -5.97 -10.17 -11.59
C ASP A 370 -7.33 -9.47 -11.37
N VAL A 371 -7.56 -8.33 -12.01
CA VAL A 371 -8.79 -7.53 -11.92
C VAL A 371 -9.17 -6.87 -13.25
N LEU A 372 -10.46 -6.58 -13.43
CA LEU A 372 -11.02 -5.75 -14.50
C LEU A 372 -10.95 -4.26 -14.10
N SER A 373 -10.90 -3.36 -15.08
CA SER A 373 -11.00 -1.91 -14.85
C SER A 373 -12.42 -1.39 -14.51
N LEU A 374 -13.42 -2.28 -14.54
CA LEU A 374 -14.84 -1.96 -14.33
C LEU A 374 -15.28 -2.25 -12.89
N THR A 375 -16.39 -1.65 -12.50
CA THR A 375 -17.05 -1.82 -11.18
C THR A 375 -17.49 -3.26 -10.87
N SER A 376 -17.37 -4.20 -11.80
CA SER A 376 -17.52 -5.63 -11.55
C SER A 376 -16.42 -6.20 -10.65
N ASP A 377 -15.22 -5.60 -10.69
CA ASP A 377 -14.19 -5.81 -9.67
C ASP A 377 -13.99 -4.53 -8.89
N GLN A 378 -13.38 -3.50 -9.50
CA GLN A 378 -13.21 -2.16 -8.94
C GLN A 378 -13.08 -1.13 -10.08
N SER A 379 -13.60 0.08 -9.86
CA SER A 379 -13.47 1.18 -10.82
C SER A 379 -12.03 1.66 -10.90
N TYR A 380 -11.31 1.30 -11.99
CA TYR A 380 -9.96 1.79 -12.26
C TYR A 380 -9.97 2.65 -13.52
N GLN A 381 -9.79 3.96 -13.35
CA GLN A 381 -9.90 4.95 -14.43
C GLN A 381 -8.55 5.51 -14.89
N GLY A 382 -7.45 5.03 -14.30
CA GLY A 382 -6.09 5.50 -14.59
C GLY A 382 -5.72 6.79 -13.86
N ARG A 383 -4.55 7.33 -14.21
CA ARG A 383 -3.86 8.46 -13.57
C ARG A 383 -4.67 9.76 -13.60
N ASN A 384 -5.49 9.99 -14.63
CA ASN A 384 -6.28 11.24 -14.72
C ASN A 384 -7.36 11.36 -13.63
N TRP A 385 -7.68 10.27 -12.91
CA TRP A 385 -8.63 10.27 -11.79
C TRP A 385 -7.96 10.32 -10.42
N GLU A 386 -6.62 10.23 -10.35
CA GLU A 386 -5.90 10.36 -9.09
C GLU A 386 -6.10 11.76 -8.50
N THR A 387 -6.26 11.83 -7.18
CA THR A 387 -6.30 13.08 -6.41
C THR A 387 -5.25 13.06 -5.32
N THR A 388 -4.82 14.23 -4.86
CA THR A 388 -3.92 14.36 -3.70
C THR A 388 -4.46 13.64 -2.47
N PHE A 389 -5.77 13.75 -2.20
CA PHE A 389 -6.43 13.06 -1.08
C PHE A 389 -6.43 11.54 -1.22
N SER A 390 -6.64 11.01 -2.43
CA SER A 390 -6.59 9.56 -2.66
C SER A 390 -5.18 9.00 -2.51
N ILE A 391 -4.16 9.73 -2.98
CA ILE A 391 -2.75 9.36 -2.83
C ILE A 391 -2.38 9.35 -1.34
N GLU A 392 -2.73 10.42 -0.62
CA GLU A 392 -2.47 10.54 0.81
C GLU A 392 -3.16 9.43 1.62
N ALA A 393 -4.41 9.09 1.31
CA ALA A 393 -5.15 8.04 2.00
C ALA A 393 -4.54 6.65 1.78
N VAL A 394 -4.06 6.36 0.57
CA VAL A 394 -3.37 5.11 0.24
C VAL A 394 -2.04 5.04 0.99
N GLN A 395 -1.24 6.10 0.95
CA GLN A 395 0.05 6.19 1.67
C GLN A 395 -0.12 6.03 3.18
N LYS A 396 -1.12 6.71 3.79
CA LYS A 396 -1.39 6.63 5.24
C LYS A 396 -2.00 5.29 5.69
N THR A 397 -2.40 4.43 4.74
CA THR A 397 -2.86 3.06 5.01
C THR A 397 -1.99 2.03 4.31
N ASP A 398 -0.72 2.36 4.05
CA ASP A 398 0.25 1.49 3.40
C ASP A 398 0.17 0.07 3.97
N ARG A 399 -0.12 -0.89 3.08
CA ARG A 399 -0.26 -2.33 3.37
C ARG A 399 -1.32 -2.72 4.41
N GLU A 400 -2.16 -1.80 4.85
CA GLU A 400 -3.27 -2.16 5.73
C GLU A 400 -4.37 -2.86 4.92
N VAL A 401 -4.74 -4.06 5.39
CA VAL A 401 -5.77 -4.92 4.80
C VAL A 401 -6.64 -5.55 5.88
N LEU A 402 -7.78 -6.12 5.49
CA LEU A 402 -8.75 -6.72 6.40
C LEU A 402 -8.59 -8.23 6.51
N PHE A 403 -8.56 -8.70 7.75
CA PHE A 403 -8.51 -10.10 8.12
C PHE A 403 -9.71 -10.49 8.97
N TYR A 404 -10.13 -11.74 8.83
CA TYR A 404 -11.06 -12.40 9.74
C TYR A 404 -10.54 -13.80 10.01
N ASN A 405 -10.37 -14.17 11.28
CA ASN A 405 -9.77 -15.44 11.69
C ASN A 405 -8.47 -15.76 10.93
N ASN A 406 -7.53 -14.80 10.90
CA ASN A 406 -6.25 -14.90 10.19
C ASN A 406 -6.32 -15.16 8.68
N ASN A 407 -7.48 -14.98 8.05
CA ASN A 407 -7.63 -15.04 6.59
C ASN A 407 -7.94 -13.66 6.02
N LEU A 408 -7.28 -13.29 4.91
CA LEU A 408 -7.65 -12.12 4.11
C LEU A 408 -9.10 -12.29 3.64
N ILE A 409 -9.91 -11.25 3.81
CA ILE A 409 -11.33 -11.29 3.45
C ILE A 409 -11.60 -10.58 2.12
N TYR A 410 -12.74 -10.88 1.53
CA TYR A 410 -13.34 -10.07 0.47
C TYR A 410 -14.27 -9.03 1.11
N PRO A 411 -13.91 -7.73 1.17
CA PRO A 411 -14.73 -6.73 1.82
C PRO A 411 -15.71 -6.10 0.83
N TYR A 412 -16.95 -6.57 0.85
CA TYR A 412 -18.01 -5.99 0.02
C TYR A 412 -18.30 -4.53 0.42
N TYR A 413 -18.49 -3.68 -0.58
CA TYR A 413 -18.92 -2.30 -0.41
C TYR A 413 -19.86 -1.87 -1.54
N SER A 414 -20.71 -0.90 -1.28
CA SER A 414 -21.62 -0.32 -2.29
C SER A 414 -21.83 1.16 -2.04
N SER A 415 -22.23 1.89 -3.07
CA SER A 415 -22.46 3.34 -3.00
C SER A 415 -23.42 3.71 -1.87
N THR A 416 -24.66 3.20 -1.94
CA THR A 416 -25.75 3.69 -1.10
C THR A 416 -26.65 2.54 -0.70
N CYS A 417 -26.71 2.25 0.59
CA CYS A 417 -27.53 1.15 1.10
C CYS A 417 -29.03 1.51 1.14
N GLY A 418 -29.43 2.78 1.16
CA GLY A 418 -30.85 3.16 1.24
C GLY A 418 -31.44 3.09 2.65
N GLY A 419 -30.58 2.95 3.68
CA GLY A 419 -30.92 3.11 5.09
C GLY A 419 -30.42 1.98 5.99
N HIS A 420 -30.10 0.82 5.42
CA HIS A 420 -29.59 -0.35 6.14
C HIS A 420 -28.77 -1.22 5.19
N THR A 421 -27.69 -1.82 5.70
CA THR A 421 -26.92 -2.81 4.93
C THR A 421 -27.60 -4.18 5.03
N ALA A 422 -27.14 -5.16 4.24
CA ALA A 422 -27.70 -6.51 4.21
C ALA A 422 -26.70 -7.56 4.68
N LEU A 423 -27.20 -8.66 5.24
CA LEU A 423 -26.41 -9.88 5.34
C LEU A 423 -26.16 -10.44 3.94
N SER A 424 -24.98 -11.04 3.72
CA SER A 424 -24.68 -11.69 2.45
C SER A 424 -25.62 -12.85 2.14
N PHE A 425 -26.18 -13.51 3.17
CA PHE A 425 -27.16 -14.58 3.01
C PHE A 425 -28.50 -14.08 2.47
N ASP A 426 -28.88 -12.85 2.78
CA ASP A 426 -30.14 -12.22 2.32
C ASP A 426 -30.09 -11.84 0.84
N VAL A 427 -28.93 -11.95 0.19
CA VAL A 427 -28.74 -11.56 -1.21
C VAL A 427 -28.20 -12.71 -2.06
N TRP A 428 -27.24 -13.50 -1.55
CA TRP A 428 -26.47 -14.49 -2.33
C TRP A 428 -26.49 -15.91 -1.76
N ASN A 429 -27.37 -16.24 -0.81
CA ASN A 429 -27.38 -17.54 -0.12
C ASN A 429 -26.04 -17.96 0.52
N LYS A 430 -25.10 -17.01 0.67
CA LYS A 430 -23.76 -17.24 1.22
C LYS A 430 -23.63 -16.53 2.54
N LYS A 431 -23.34 -17.25 3.63
CA LYS A 431 -23.07 -16.64 4.93
C LYS A 431 -21.59 -16.23 5.02
N LEU A 432 -21.34 -14.93 5.19
CA LEU A 432 -20.01 -14.39 5.46
C LEU A 432 -19.99 -13.88 6.89
N PRO A 433 -19.21 -14.51 7.80
CA PRO A 433 -19.31 -14.23 9.24
C PRO A 433 -18.80 -12.83 9.63
N TYR A 434 -17.97 -12.22 8.79
CA TYR A 434 -17.47 -10.86 8.94
C TYR A 434 -18.41 -9.77 8.38
N ILE A 435 -19.49 -10.17 7.69
CA ILE A 435 -20.51 -9.25 7.20
C ILE A 435 -21.68 -9.24 8.19
N LYS A 436 -22.05 -8.04 8.65
CA LYS A 436 -23.25 -7.81 9.47
C LYS A 436 -24.21 -6.86 8.77
N SER A 437 -25.50 -7.03 9.05
CA SER A 437 -26.53 -6.06 8.70
C SER A 437 -26.48 -4.92 9.72
N VAL A 438 -26.37 -3.69 9.24
CA VAL A 438 -26.20 -2.49 10.06
C VAL A 438 -27.26 -1.48 9.66
N GLU A 439 -27.97 -0.95 10.65
CA GLU A 439 -28.81 0.22 10.46
C GLU A 439 -27.91 1.43 10.18
N CYS A 440 -28.06 2.00 9.00
CA CYS A 440 -27.20 3.09 8.52
C CYS A 440 -27.77 4.43 9.02
N ILE A 441 -27.92 4.56 10.34
CA ILE A 441 -28.55 5.69 11.03
C ILE A 441 -27.64 6.18 12.16
N ILE A 442 -27.65 7.50 12.40
CA ILE A 442 -27.15 8.11 13.64
C ILE A 442 -28.12 9.19 14.09
N SER A 443 -28.47 9.23 15.37
CA SER A 443 -29.39 10.25 15.92
C SER A 443 -30.70 10.40 15.14
N ASN A 444 -31.29 9.28 14.71
CA ASN A 444 -32.49 9.19 13.86
C ASN A 444 -32.37 9.76 12.43
N GLU A 445 -31.17 10.09 11.97
CA GLU A 445 -30.90 10.49 10.58
C GLU A 445 -30.17 9.39 9.81
N PHE A 446 -30.55 9.14 8.56
CA PHE A 446 -29.86 8.16 7.72
C PHE A 446 -28.49 8.69 7.28
N LEU A 447 -27.43 7.93 7.57
CA LEU A 447 -26.05 8.31 7.24
C LEU A 447 -25.84 8.51 5.73
N CYS A 448 -26.58 7.79 4.89
CA CYS A 448 -26.47 7.88 3.44
C CYS A 448 -27.50 8.81 2.78
N GLU A 449 -28.24 9.62 3.55
CA GLU A 449 -29.33 10.47 3.03
C GLU A 449 -28.86 11.49 1.99
N LYS A 450 -27.66 12.04 2.16
CA LYS A 450 -27.05 12.99 1.20
C LYS A 450 -26.66 12.35 -0.14
N SER A 451 -26.79 11.04 -0.28
CA SER A 451 -26.53 10.38 -1.56
C SER A 451 -27.59 10.76 -2.60
N PRO A 452 -27.21 11.06 -3.85
CA PRO A 452 -28.17 11.22 -4.95
C PRO A 452 -28.94 9.92 -5.23
N HIS A 453 -28.45 8.77 -4.75
CA HIS A 453 -29.09 7.47 -4.89
C HIS A 453 -29.91 7.07 -3.66
N PHE A 454 -30.00 7.93 -2.64
CA PHE A 454 -30.88 7.68 -1.50
C PHE A 454 -32.35 7.92 -1.84
N LYS A 455 -32.64 8.82 -2.78
CA LYS A 455 -34.00 9.06 -3.25
C LYS A 455 -34.54 7.85 -4.03
N ASP A 456 -35.85 7.73 -4.03
CA ASP A 456 -36.52 6.68 -4.79
C ASP A 456 -36.28 6.86 -6.29
N TRP A 457 -36.17 5.75 -6.98
CA TRP A 457 -36.11 5.68 -8.43
C TRP A 457 -37.19 4.73 -8.94
N GLU A 458 -37.67 4.99 -10.14
CA GLU A 458 -38.71 4.19 -10.78
C GLU A 458 -38.24 3.69 -12.14
N ARG A 459 -38.64 2.46 -12.46
CA ARG A 459 -38.49 1.85 -13.78
C ARG A 459 -39.77 1.13 -14.16
N VAL A 460 -40.04 1.10 -15.45
CA VAL A 460 -41.17 0.34 -16.01
C VAL A 460 -40.60 -0.70 -16.97
N ILE A 461 -41.16 -1.91 -16.94
CA ILE A 461 -40.88 -2.97 -17.90
C ILE A 461 -42.18 -3.69 -18.23
N THR A 462 -42.46 -3.90 -19.51
CA THR A 462 -43.66 -4.65 -19.90
C THR A 462 -43.43 -6.15 -19.73
N GLY A 463 -44.51 -6.93 -19.57
CA GLY A 463 -44.41 -8.39 -19.56
C GLY A 463 -43.82 -8.94 -20.86
N GLU A 464 -44.09 -8.29 -21.99
CA GLU A 464 -43.54 -8.62 -23.30
C GLU A 464 -42.02 -8.40 -23.36
N GLU A 465 -41.54 -7.22 -22.96
CA GLU A 465 -40.10 -6.92 -22.91
C GLU A 465 -39.36 -7.87 -21.97
N LEU A 466 -39.93 -8.15 -20.80
CA LEU A 466 -39.33 -9.10 -19.87
C LEU A 466 -39.31 -10.52 -20.47
N SER A 467 -40.35 -10.90 -21.21
CA SER A 467 -40.43 -12.20 -21.91
C SER A 467 -39.34 -12.33 -22.96
N GLU A 468 -39.11 -11.28 -23.75
CA GLU A 468 -38.05 -11.24 -24.77
C GLU A 468 -36.67 -11.39 -24.14
N ILE A 469 -36.40 -10.66 -23.05
CA ILE A 469 -35.11 -10.71 -22.35
C ILE A 469 -34.86 -12.08 -21.73
N MET A 470 -35.89 -12.67 -21.12
CA MET A 470 -35.79 -13.94 -20.41
C MET A 470 -35.90 -15.16 -21.33
N GLY A 471 -36.36 -14.99 -22.57
CA GLY A 471 -36.50 -16.06 -23.57
C GLY A 471 -37.70 -16.97 -23.34
N PHE A 472 -38.70 -16.56 -22.56
CA PHE A 472 -39.95 -17.29 -22.34
C PHE A 472 -41.08 -16.35 -21.96
N ARG A 473 -42.33 -16.76 -22.21
CA ARG A 473 -43.52 -15.93 -21.91
C ARG A 473 -43.67 -15.67 -20.42
N ILE A 474 -43.81 -14.41 -20.03
CA ILE A 474 -43.99 -13.94 -18.66
C ILE A 474 -45.34 -13.26 -18.51
N TYR A 475 -46.15 -13.78 -17.58
CA TYR A 475 -47.47 -13.24 -17.23
C TYR A 475 -47.62 -12.95 -15.73
N ASN A 476 -46.64 -13.37 -14.92
CA ASN A 476 -46.54 -13.02 -13.52
C ASN A 476 -45.09 -12.65 -13.15
N PHE A 477 -44.91 -11.55 -12.44
CA PHE A 477 -43.64 -11.10 -11.89
C PHE A 477 -43.91 -10.43 -10.54
N GLN A 478 -43.48 -11.09 -9.47
CA GLN A 478 -43.75 -10.62 -8.10
C GLN A 478 -42.58 -10.93 -7.17
N ILE A 479 -42.45 -10.15 -6.11
CA ILE A 479 -41.48 -10.41 -5.04
C ILE A 479 -41.92 -11.66 -4.28
N GLU A 480 -41.01 -12.63 -4.15
CA GLU A 480 -41.28 -13.88 -3.41
C GLU A 480 -40.79 -13.77 -1.97
N ASN A 481 -39.62 -13.17 -1.76
CA ASN A 481 -39.01 -13.08 -0.44
C ASN A 481 -38.21 -11.78 -0.28
N THR A 482 -38.40 -11.15 0.88
CA THR A 482 -37.54 -10.06 1.35
C THR A 482 -36.97 -10.38 2.72
N ASN A 483 -35.88 -9.69 3.07
CA ASN A 483 -35.49 -9.59 4.47
C ASN A 483 -36.38 -8.60 5.25
N GLN A 484 -36.11 -8.43 6.55
CA GLN A 484 -36.90 -7.57 7.44
C GLN A 484 -36.93 -6.08 7.05
N TYR A 485 -36.05 -5.65 6.15
CA TYR A 485 -35.94 -4.26 5.70
C TYR A 485 -36.40 -4.05 4.25
N GLY A 486 -37.00 -5.07 3.63
CA GLY A 486 -37.57 -5.00 2.29
C GLY A 486 -36.58 -5.24 1.15
N ARG A 487 -35.36 -5.72 1.42
CA ARG A 487 -34.45 -6.15 0.34
C ARG A 487 -34.90 -7.48 -0.22
N VAL A 488 -35.11 -7.51 -1.53
CA VAL A 488 -35.54 -8.69 -2.28
C VAL A 488 -34.37 -9.66 -2.40
N LYS A 489 -34.61 -10.88 -1.94
CA LYS A 489 -33.73 -12.03 -2.14
C LYS A 489 -34.16 -12.84 -3.35
N TYR A 490 -35.45 -13.16 -3.39
CA TYR A 490 -36.05 -13.98 -4.42
C TYR A 490 -37.20 -13.27 -5.11
N ILE A 491 -37.31 -13.51 -6.41
CA ILE A 491 -38.43 -13.04 -7.23
C ILE A 491 -39.08 -14.25 -7.89
N LYS A 492 -40.40 -14.23 -7.99
CA LYS A 492 -41.18 -15.25 -8.65
C LYS A 492 -41.60 -14.74 -10.03
N ILE A 493 -41.18 -15.46 -11.06
CA ILE A 493 -41.57 -15.23 -12.45
C ILE A 493 -42.39 -16.45 -12.88
N ASN A 494 -43.68 -16.23 -13.19
CA ASN A 494 -44.67 -17.29 -13.36
C ASN A 494 -44.67 -18.23 -12.13
N ASP A 495 -44.25 -19.48 -12.32
CA ASP A 495 -44.18 -20.51 -11.26
C ASP A 495 -42.74 -20.79 -10.79
N ARG A 496 -41.74 -20.05 -11.29
CA ARG A 496 -40.32 -20.27 -11.00
C ARG A 496 -39.77 -19.19 -10.08
N ILE A 497 -38.92 -19.60 -9.14
CA ILE A 497 -38.24 -18.72 -8.19
C ILE A 497 -36.80 -18.51 -8.66
N PHE A 498 -36.38 -17.25 -8.73
CA PHE A 498 -35.03 -16.84 -9.12
C PHE A 498 -34.40 -16.02 -8.01
N LEU A 499 -33.08 -16.11 -7.87
CA LEU A 499 -32.34 -15.11 -7.10
C LEU A 499 -32.46 -13.75 -7.79
N PHE A 500 -32.77 -12.72 -7.02
CA PHE A 500 -32.95 -11.38 -7.59
C PHE A 500 -31.67 -10.88 -8.27
N ASP A 501 -30.50 -11.21 -7.74
CA ASP A 501 -29.22 -10.77 -8.29
C ASP A 501 -28.93 -11.39 -9.67
N GLU A 502 -29.43 -12.60 -9.94
CA GLU A 502 -29.35 -13.25 -11.26
C GLU A 502 -30.20 -12.48 -12.28
N LEU A 503 -31.45 -12.16 -11.92
CA LEU A 503 -32.32 -11.33 -12.75
C LEU A 503 -31.71 -9.95 -12.99
N LYS A 504 -31.17 -9.32 -11.95
CA LYS A 504 -30.49 -8.02 -12.04
C LYS A 504 -29.31 -8.10 -13.01
N SER A 505 -28.52 -9.16 -12.98
CA SER A 505 -27.40 -9.37 -13.91
C SER A 505 -27.88 -9.48 -15.36
N ILE A 506 -28.93 -10.28 -15.61
CA ILE A 506 -29.54 -10.44 -16.93
C ILE A 506 -30.07 -9.09 -17.45
N LEU A 507 -30.86 -8.38 -16.65
CA LEU A 507 -31.43 -7.09 -17.02
C LEU A 507 -30.35 -6.03 -17.21
N SER A 508 -29.28 -6.04 -16.42
CA SER A 508 -28.16 -5.11 -16.57
C SER A 508 -27.41 -5.30 -17.90
N LYS A 509 -27.28 -6.53 -18.38
CA LYS A 509 -26.68 -6.83 -19.70
C LYS A 509 -27.54 -6.34 -20.86
N LYS A 510 -28.87 -6.39 -20.73
CA LYS A 510 -29.81 -6.04 -21.81
C LYS A 510 -30.27 -4.58 -21.79
N LYS A 511 -30.56 -4.02 -20.62
CA LYS A 511 -31.08 -2.65 -20.43
C LYS A 511 -30.09 -1.68 -19.78
N GLY A 512 -28.88 -2.14 -19.47
CA GLY A 512 -27.83 -1.36 -18.82
C GLY A 512 -27.89 -1.43 -17.29
N TRP A 513 -26.72 -1.26 -16.67
CA TRP A 513 -26.52 -1.42 -15.21
C TRP A 513 -27.40 -0.48 -14.36
N ALA A 514 -27.82 0.67 -14.90
CA ALA A 514 -28.62 1.67 -14.20
C ALA A 514 -30.14 1.40 -14.27
N PHE A 515 -30.55 0.31 -14.93
CA PHE A 515 -31.95 -0.13 -14.94
C PHE A 515 -32.35 -0.56 -13.52
N LEU A 516 -31.79 -1.66 -12.98
CA LEU A 516 -31.97 -2.06 -11.59
C LEU A 516 -30.78 -1.66 -10.73
N LYS A 517 -30.91 -0.56 -9.98
CA LYS A 517 -29.80 0.00 -9.20
C LYS A 517 -29.50 -0.80 -7.92
N SER A 518 -30.51 -1.38 -7.29
CA SER A 518 -30.39 -2.12 -6.03
C SER A 518 -31.39 -3.28 -5.96
N ASN A 519 -31.32 -4.06 -4.88
CA ASN A 519 -32.32 -5.05 -4.51
C ASN A 519 -33.29 -4.55 -3.42
N LEU A 520 -33.26 -3.27 -3.07
CA LEU A 520 -34.23 -2.65 -2.18
C LEU A 520 -35.32 -2.03 -3.04
N ILE A 521 -36.30 -2.87 -3.42
CA ILE A 521 -37.32 -2.52 -4.41
C ILE A 521 -38.72 -2.97 -3.96
N LYS A 522 -39.72 -2.36 -4.58
CA LYS A 522 -41.11 -2.80 -4.63
C LYS A 522 -41.51 -2.98 -6.08
N VAL A 523 -42.40 -3.93 -6.33
CA VAL A 523 -42.96 -4.20 -7.66
C VAL A 523 -44.46 -4.03 -7.58
N GLU A 524 -44.99 -3.16 -8.43
CA GLU A 524 -46.42 -2.92 -8.62
C GLU A 524 -46.78 -3.26 -10.06
N LYS A 525 -48.02 -3.71 -10.29
CA LYS A 525 -48.54 -3.95 -11.65
C LYS A 525 -49.25 -2.68 -12.15
N SER A 526 -49.09 -2.34 -13.41
CA SER A 526 -49.85 -1.24 -14.03
C SER A 526 -51.35 -1.54 -14.03
N SER A 527 -52.17 -0.50 -14.15
CA SER A 527 -53.64 -0.60 -14.15
C SER A 527 -54.19 -1.50 -15.27
N ASP A 528 -53.55 -1.51 -16.43
CA ASP A 528 -53.88 -2.39 -17.57
C ASP A 528 -53.33 -3.82 -17.43
N GLY A 529 -52.50 -4.08 -16.41
CA GLY A 529 -51.89 -5.37 -16.18
C GLY A 529 -50.76 -5.75 -17.16
N LEU A 530 -50.34 -4.86 -18.05
CA LEU A 530 -49.35 -5.14 -19.10
C LEU A 530 -47.92 -4.87 -18.67
N ALA A 531 -47.72 -4.02 -17.65
CA ALA A 531 -46.42 -3.59 -17.19
C ALA A 531 -46.20 -3.76 -15.69
N TYR A 532 -44.93 -3.79 -15.31
CA TYR A 532 -44.45 -3.83 -13.94
C TYR A 532 -43.70 -2.54 -13.63
N ILE A 533 -44.18 -1.83 -12.61
CA ILE A 533 -43.58 -0.60 -12.08
C ILE A 533 -42.68 -1.01 -10.92
N ILE A 534 -41.38 -0.84 -11.11
CA ILE A 534 -40.33 -1.17 -10.15
C ILE A 534 -39.86 0.11 -9.50
N LYS A 535 -40.21 0.29 -8.23
CA LYS A 535 -39.77 1.41 -7.39
C LYS A 535 -38.65 0.92 -6.49
N GLY A 536 -37.56 1.65 -6.38
CA GLY A 536 -36.44 1.22 -5.57
C GLY A 536 -35.63 2.35 -4.97
N LYS A 537 -34.73 1.97 -4.07
CA LYS A 537 -33.89 2.90 -3.30
C LYS A 537 -32.45 2.40 -3.21
N GLY A 538 -31.49 3.31 -3.14
CA GLY A 538 -30.07 2.97 -3.02
C GLY A 538 -29.43 2.55 -4.35
N LEU A 539 -28.13 2.26 -4.28
CA LEU A 539 -27.30 1.84 -5.40
C LEU A 539 -26.25 0.81 -4.94
N GLY A 540 -26.28 -0.35 -5.59
CA GLY A 540 -25.41 -1.50 -5.31
C GLY A 540 -26.10 -2.63 -4.54
N HIS A 541 -25.31 -3.62 -4.11
CA HIS A 541 -25.83 -4.82 -3.44
C HIS A 541 -26.23 -4.60 -1.98
N GLY A 542 -25.77 -3.50 -1.33
CA GLY A 542 -26.10 -3.19 0.06
C GLY A 542 -25.41 -4.05 1.12
N ILE A 543 -24.65 -5.07 0.72
CA ILE A 543 -23.81 -5.90 1.59
C ILE A 543 -22.53 -5.17 1.99
N GLY A 544 -22.14 -5.31 3.27
CA GLY A 544 -20.88 -4.76 3.79
C GLY A 544 -20.96 -3.24 3.97
N LEU A 545 -19.99 -2.50 3.43
CA LEU A 545 -19.87 -1.06 3.64
C LEU A 545 -20.81 -0.24 2.74
N CYS A 546 -21.48 0.77 3.31
CA CYS A 546 -22.13 1.84 2.56
C CYS A 546 -21.16 3.02 2.40
N GLN A 547 -20.73 3.36 1.18
CA GLN A 547 -19.75 4.42 0.93
C GLN A 547 -20.24 5.79 1.39
N TYR A 548 -21.46 6.20 1.03
CA TYR A 548 -22.03 7.46 1.52
C TYR A 548 -22.22 7.50 3.04
N GLY A 549 -22.56 6.36 3.64
CA GLY A 549 -22.63 6.26 5.10
C GLY A 549 -21.25 6.36 5.76
N ALA A 550 -20.22 5.79 5.16
CA ALA A 550 -18.83 5.92 5.61
C ALA A 550 -18.34 7.37 5.52
N ILE A 551 -18.67 8.10 4.43
CA ILE A 551 -18.36 9.53 4.28
C ILE A 551 -18.97 10.34 5.43
N ARG A 552 -20.25 10.11 5.76
CA ARG A 552 -20.91 10.80 6.88
C ARG A 552 -20.30 10.44 8.23
N LEU A 553 -19.97 9.18 8.47
CA LEU A 553 -19.30 8.77 9.71
C LEU A 553 -17.89 9.39 9.83
N ALA A 554 -17.19 9.57 8.73
CA ALA A 554 -15.85 10.15 8.68
C ALA A 554 -15.79 11.62 9.09
N GLU A 555 -16.93 12.30 9.22
CA GLU A 555 -16.99 13.64 9.81
C GLU A 555 -16.59 13.62 11.30
N ASN A 556 -16.80 12.51 12.02
CA ASN A 556 -16.57 12.41 13.46
C ASN A 556 -15.89 11.10 13.91
N LYS A 557 -15.56 10.19 12.99
CA LYS A 557 -14.95 8.89 13.31
C LYS A 557 -13.74 8.65 12.42
N ASN A 558 -12.72 8.03 12.99
CA ASN A 558 -11.59 7.53 12.21
C ASN A 558 -11.96 6.27 11.40
N TYR A 559 -11.15 5.98 10.38
CA TYR A 559 -11.37 4.89 9.43
C TYR A 559 -11.48 3.51 10.12
N LYS A 560 -10.70 3.26 11.18
CA LYS A 560 -10.75 2.01 11.95
C LYS A 560 -12.14 1.81 12.57
N LYS A 561 -12.68 2.84 13.22
CA LYS A 561 -14.03 2.80 13.82
C LYS A 561 -15.13 2.65 12.77
N ILE A 562 -14.95 3.23 11.58
CA ILE A 562 -15.91 3.07 10.46
C ILE A 562 -15.88 1.64 9.93
N ILE A 563 -14.71 1.04 9.75
CA ILE A 563 -14.58 -0.36 9.34
C ILE A 563 -15.25 -1.27 10.38
N SER A 564 -14.97 -1.11 11.68
CA SER A 564 -15.64 -1.88 12.73
C SER A 564 -17.15 -1.62 12.83
N PHE A 565 -17.63 -0.47 12.35
CA PHE A 565 -19.06 -0.19 12.26
C PHE A 565 -19.74 -1.07 11.21
N TYR A 566 -19.12 -1.31 10.05
CA TYR A 566 -19.73 -2.10 8.96
C TYR A 566 -19.37 -3.59 8.97
N PHE A 567 -18.21 -3.95 9.49
CA PHE A 567 -17.71 -5.33 9.50
C PHE A 567 -17.66 -5.89 10.93
N ASN A 568 -17.86 -7.20 11.06
CA ASN A 568 -17.89 -7.89 12.34
C ASN A 568 -16.58 -8.63 12.61
N ASN A 569 -15.94 -8.37 13.76
CA ASN A 569 -14.72 -9.04 14.22
C ASN A 569 -13.61 -9.10 13.16
N VAL A 570 -13.45 -8.03 12.38
CA VAL A 570 -12.34 -7.91 11.43
C VAL A 570 -11.16 -7.21 12.08
N GLU A 571 -9.96 -7.65 11.72
CA GLU A 571 -8.70 -7.06 12.13
C GLU A 571 -8.09 -6.31 10.96
N ILE A 572 -7.68 -5.07 11.19
CA ILE A 572 -6.83 -4.34 10.24
C ILE A 572 -5.40 -4.78 10.53
N LYS A 573 -4.77 -5.45 9.57
CA LYS A 573 -3.38 -5.88 9.66
C LYS A 573 -2.56 -5.19 8.59
N LYS A 574 -1.40 -4.68 8.99
CA LYS A 574 -0.36 -4.30 8.05
C LYS A 574 0.32 -5.59 7.60
N ILE A 575 0.20 -5.93 6.32
CA ILE A 575 0.83 -7.15 5.80
C ILE A 575 2.32 -6.95 5.52
N GLY A 576 3.05 -8.06 5.59
CA GLY A 576 4.40 -8.14 5.04
C GLY A 576 4.38 -7.92 3.53
N TYR A 577 5.56 -7.66 2.99
CA TYR A 577 5.73 -7.02 1.69
C TYR A 577 5.58 -7.96 0.51
N LYS A 578 6.04 -9.21 0.66
CA LYS A 578 5.50 -10.33 -0.12
C LYS A 578 4.28 -10.81 0.61
N TYR A 579 3.08 -10.52 0.10
CA TYR A 579 1.94 -11.34 0.50
C TYR A 579 2.14 -12.71 -0.15
N ASN A 580 2.93 -13.56 0.51
CA ASN A 580 2.87 -14.98 0.29
C ASN A 580 1.41 -15.37 0.60
N LEU A 581 0.59 -15.42 -0.46
CA LEU A 581 -0.81 -15.90 -0.45
C LEU A 581 -0.92 -17.33 0.13
N TYR A 582 0.22 -17.94 0.39
CA TYR A 582 0.52 -19.24 0.92
C TYR A 582 1.51 -19.03 2.08
N PRO A 583 1.11 -19.09 3.35
CA PRO A 583 2.00 -19.76 4.29
C PRO A 583 2.28 -21.12 3.64
N ASP A 584 3.53 -21.47 3.42
CA ASP A 584 3.89 -22.85 3.16
C ASP A 584 3.26 -23.68 4.29
N TYR A 585 2.24 -24.46 3.94
CA TYR A 585 1.61 -25.47 4.79
C TYR A 585 2.20 -26.83 4.42
#